data_AF-A0A2S5EF13-F1
#
_entry.id   AF-A0A2S5EF13-F1
#
_cell.length_a   1.000
_cell.length_b   1.000
_cell.length_c   1.000
_cell.angle_alpha   90.00
_cell.angle_beta   90.00
_cell.angle_gamma   90.00
#
_symmetry.space_group_name_H-M   'P 1'
#
loop_
_entity.id
_entity.type
_entity.pdbx_description
1 polymer ?
#
loop_
_entity_poly.entity_id
_entity_poly.type
_entity_poly.pdbx_seq_one_letter_code
_entity_poly.pdbx_strand_id
1 'polypeptide(L)'
;MTSLAESGKKKIEWVKKHMKVLNYLKNLYQTEKPFEGVNVAISIHLEAKTAYLGIVLHELGANVAITGSNPLSTKEDVVEALKASFLPFPSSLPFSSSFSFPPLDKILETNPNIILDDG
;
A
#
# COMPACT_ATOMS: atom_id res chain seq x y z
N MET A 1 -5.29 22.92 11.79
CA MET A 1 -5.84 22.18 10.64
C MET A 1 -5.11 20.85 10.58
N THR A 2 -5.82 19.72 10.53
CA THR A 2 -5.23 18.37 10.42
C THR A 2 -4.68 18.18 9.01
N SER A 3 -3.46 17.66 8.86
CA SER A 3 -2.86 17.45 7.53
C SER A 3 -3.57 16.31 6.77
N LEU A 4 -3.45 16.27 5.44
CA LEU A 4 -3.99 15.17 4.63
C LEU A 4 -3.46 13.81 5.10
N ALA A 5 -2.15 13.71 5.37
CA ALA A 5 -1.54 12.49 5.90
C ALA A 5 -2.13 12.05 7.25
N GLU A 6 -2.40 12.99 8.17
CA GLU A 6 -3.05 12.68 9.45
C GLU A 6 -4.50 12.21 9.25
N SER A 7 -5.25 12.82 8.32
CA SER A 7 -6.59 12.39 7.96
C SER A 7 -6.60 10.96 7.42
N GLY A 8 -5.73 10.66 6.43
CA GLY A 8 -5.62 9.32 5.87
C GLY A 8 -5.18 8.28 6.88
N LYS A 9 -4.23 8.62 7.77
CA LYS A 9 -3.79 7.74 8.86
C LYS A 9 -4.95 7.35 9.77
N LYS A 10 -5.82 8.32 10.13
CA LYS A 10 -7.03 8.02 10.93
C LYS A 10 -7.98 7.07 10.20
N LYS A 11 -8.15 7.21 8.89
CA LYS A 11 -8.98 6.29 8.08
C LYS A 11 -8.37 4.89 8.01
N ILE A 12 -7.06 4.78 7.80
CA ILE A 12 -6.33 3.50 7.78
C ILE A 12 -6.43 2.80 9.15
N GLU A 13 -6.24 3.53 10.25
CA GLU A 13 -6.39 2.98 11.60
C GLU A 13 -7.84 2.55 11.90
N TRP A 14 -8.83 3.26 11.35
CA TRP A 14 -10.22 2.83 11.47
C TRP A 14 -10.46 1.51 10.74
N VAL A 15 -10.04 1.35 9.47
CA VAL A 15 -10.24 0.09 8.74
C VAL A 15 -9.45 -1.07 9.35
N LYS A 16 -8.23 -0.80 9.85
CA LYS A 16 -7.42 -1.78 10.57
C LYS A 16 -8.19 -2.43 11.73
N LYS A 17 -8.98 -1.66 12.48
CA LYS A 17 -9.81 -2.19 13.57
C LYS A 17 -10.97 -3.07 13.09
N HIS A 18 -11.36 -2.99 11.81
CA HIS A 18 -12.56 -3.64 11.27
C HIS A 18 -12.26 -4.75 10.24
N MET A 19 -11.04 -4.83 9.69
CA MET A 19 -10.64 -5.87 8.71
C MET A 19 -10.13 -7.14 9.39
N LYS A 20 -11.04 -7.87 10.06
CA LYS A 20 -10.72 -9.05 10.90
C LYS A 20 -9.90 -10.13 10.18
N VAL A 21 -10.19 -10.39 8.90
CA VAL A 21 -9.47 -11.41 8.12
C VAL A 21 -8.01 -11.03 7.90
N LEU A 22 -7.73 -9.80 7.46
CA LEU A 22 -6.34 -9.34 7.30
C LEU A 22 -5.58 -9.30 8.63
N ASN A 23 -6.25 -8.90 9.72
CA ASN A 23 -5.62 -8.92 11.04
C ASN A 23 -5.27 -10.33 11.50
N TYR A 24 -6.17 -11.29 11.25
CA TYR A 24 -5.92 -12.69 11.56
C TYR A 24 -4.72 -13.23 10.76
N LEU A 25 -4.69 -13.01 9.43
CA LEU A 25 -3.58 -13.44 8.58
C LEU A 25 -2.27 -12.77 8.97
N LYS A 26 -2.28 -11.46 9.23
CA LYS A 26 -1.12 -10.74 9.77
C LYS A 26 -0.59 -11.42 11.03
N ASN A 27 -1.44 -11.64 12.02
CA ASN A 27 -1.02 -12.22 13.30
C ASN A 27 -0.50 -13.65 13.16
N LEU A 28 -1.10 -14.42 12.26
CA LEU A 28 -0.71 -15.80 11.97
C LEU A 28 0.69 -15.88 11.34
N TYR A 29 1.00 -14.97 10.41
CA TYR A 29 2.20 -15.06 9.58
C TYR A 29 3.28 -14.00 9.86
N GLN A 30 3.07 -13.07 10.80
CA GLN A 30 4.02 -11.99 11.09
C GLN A 30 5.42 -12.47 11.47
N THR A 31 5.54 -13.67 12.04
CA THR A 31 6.84 -14.28 12.41
C THR A 31 7.46 -15.01 11.23
N GLU A 32 6.65 -15.68 10.41
CA GLU A 32 7.11 -16.48 9.27
C GLU A 32 7.55 -15.60 8.08
N LYS A 33 6.98 -14.40 7.95
CA LYS A 33 7.26 -13.47 6.84
C LYS A 33 7.20 -14.16 5.46
N PRO A 34 6.07 -14.78 5.10
CA PRO A 34 5.98 -15.63 3.90
C PRO A 34 6.22 -14.90 2.58
N PHE A 35 6.20 -13.57 2.58
CA PHE A 35 6.46 -12.75 1.40
C PHE A 35 7.85 -12.12 1.38
N GLU A 36 8.77 -12.54 2.24
CA GLU A 36 10.15 -12.05 2.24
C GLU A 36 10.79 -12.20 0.85
N GLY A 37 11.28 -11.09 0.31
CA GLY A 37 11.88 -11.03 -1.04
C GLY A 37 10.88 -11.04 -2.20
N VAL A 38 9.56 -11.09 -1.93
CA VAL A 38 8.52 -11.06 -2.96
C VAL A 38 8.14 -9.62 -3.28
N ASN A 39 8.29 -9.22 -4.55
CA ASN A 39 7.81 -7.95 -5.06
C ASN A 39 6.32 -8.06 -5.42
N VAL A 40 5.49 -7.24 -4.78
CA VAL A 40 4.05 -7.19 -5.01
C VAL A 40 3.64 -5.84 -5.56
N ALA A 41 3.09 -5.84 -6.78
CA ALA A 41 2.45 -4.69 -7.38
C ALA A 41 0.95 -4.71 -7.10
N ILE A 42 0.38 -3.58 -6.69
CA ILE A 42 -1.05 -3.43 -6.41
C ILE A 42 -1.61 -2.29 -7.27
N SER A 43 -2.59 -2.60 -8.12
CA SER A 43 -3.35 -1.64 -8.92
C SER A 43 -4.83 -1.85 -8.63
N ILE A 44 -5.34 -1.17 -7.60
CA ILE A 44 -6.73 -1.32 -7.12
C ILE A 44 -7.23 0.06 -6.72
N HIS A 45 -8.54 0.31 -6.68
CA HIS A 45 -9.12 1.49 -6.05
C HIS A 45 -8.39 1.88 -4.74
N LEU A 46 -7.64 2.98 -4.76
CA LEU A 46 -6.72 3.33 -3.68
C LEU A 46 -7.43 4.10 -2.56
N GLU A 47 -8.05 3.31 -1.69
CA GLU A 47 -8.74 3.75 -0.48
C GLU A 47 -8.09 3.16 0.78
N ALA A 48 -8.59 3.53 1.97
CA ALA A 48 -8.00 3.10 3.25
C ALA A 48 -7.89 1.57 3.39
N LYS A 49 -8.88 0.82 2.88
CA LYS A 49 -8.89 -0.65 2.90
C LYS A 49 -7.76 -1.26 2.05
N THR A 50 -7.49 -0.70 0.88
CA THR A 50 -6.41 -1.12 -0.03
C THR A 50 -5.05 -0.72 0.53
N ALA A 51 -4.95 0.48 1.12
CA ALA A 51 -3.76 0.89 1.86
C ALA A 51 -3.45 -0.08 3.01
N TYR A 52 -4.47 -0.51 3.75
CA TYR A 52 -4.27 -1.48 4.83
C TYR A 52 -3.86 -2.88 4.33
N LEU A 53 -4.40 -3.33 3.19
CA LEU A 53 -3.91 -4.54 2.52
C LEU A 53 -2.41 -4.43 2.19
N GLY A 54 -1.98 -3.33 1.58
CA GLY A 54 -0.57 -3.08 1.28
C GLY A 54 0.31 -3.06 2.53
N ILE A 55 -0.14 -2.42 3.62
CA ILE A 55 0.56 -2.43 4.91
C ILE A 55 0.72 -3.85 5.44
N VAL A 56 -0.33 -4.66 5.41
CA VAL A 56 -0.26 -6.05 5.91
C VAL A 56 0.69 -6.89 5.07
N LEU A 57 0.66 -6.78 3.74
CA LEU A 57 1.61 -7.50 2.87
C LEU A 57 3.06 -7.10 3.16
N HIS A 58 3.32 -5.81 3.33
CA HIS A 58 4.63 -5.31 3.71
C HIS A 58 5.07 -5.84 5.09
N GLU A 59 4.19 -5.77 6.09
CA GLU A 59 4.44 -6.35 7.42
C GLU A 59 4.64 -7.87 7.39
N LEU A 60 4.16 -8.55 6.34
CA LEU A 60 4.39 -9.99 6.10
C LEU A 60 5.61 -10.26 5.19
N GLY A 61 6.44 -9.25 4.91
CA GLY A 61 7.75 -9.40 4.25
C GLY A 61 7.81 -8.91 2.81
N ALA A 62 6.69 -8.52 2.20
CA ALA A 62 6.66 -8.13 0.79
C ALA A 62 7.31 -6.75 0.54
N ASN A 63 7.93 -6.62 -0.63
CA ASN A 63 8.25 -5.32 -1.22
C ASN A 63 7.02 -4.83 -1.98
N VAL A 64 6.28 -3.86 -1.42
CA VAL A 64 4.98 -3.44 -1.96
C VAL A 64 5.10 -2.16 -2.77
N ALA A 65 4.65 -2.20 -4.02
CA ALA A 65 4.37 -1.04 -4.86
C ALA A 65 2.85 -0.92 -5.07
N ILE A 66 2.27 0.26 -4.87
CA ILE A 66 0.81 0.44 -4.88
C ILE A 66 0.40 1.68 -5.67
N THR A 67 -0.63 1.53 -6.51
CA THR A 67 -1.31 2.59 -7.26
C THR A 67 -2.83 2.43 -7.18
N GLY A 68 -3.54 3.51 -7.49
CA GLY A 68 -4.96 3.49 -7.84
C GLY A 68 -5.19 3.03 -9.28
N SER A 69 -6.17 2.13 -9.50
CA SER A 69 -6.62 1.74 -10.85
C SER A 69 -7.60 2.73 -11.48
N ASN A 70 -8.16 3.67 -10.71
CA ASN A 70 -9.07 4.70 -11.22
C ASN A 70 -8.84 6.06 -10.51
N PRO A 71 -8.63 7.18 -11.25
CA PRO A 71 -8.27 8.46 -10.64
C PRO A 71 -9.38 9.00 -9.72
N LEU A 72 -10.65 8.76 -10.09
CA LEU A 72 -11.82 9.27 -9.37
C LEU A 72 -12.05 8.52 -8.04
N SER A 73 -11.48 7.33 -7.90
CA SER A 73 -11.62 6.50 -6.69
C SER A 73 -10.50 6.71 -5.68
N THR A 74 -9.35 7.19 -6.13
CA THR A 74 -8.16 7.38 -5.31
C THR A 74 -8.42 8.44 -4.25
N LYS A 75 -8.12 8.13 -2.98
CA LYS A 75 -8.27 9.09 -1.88
C LYS A 75 -6.93 9.73 -1.58
N GLU A 76 -6.79 11.00 -1.93
CA GLU A 76 -5.55 11.77 -1.76
C GLU A 76 -5.01 11.72 -0.33
N ASP A 77 -5.90 11.80 0.67
CA ASP A 77 -5.47 11.77 2.07
C ASP A 77 -4.88 10.41 2.47
N VAL A 78 -5.39 9.30 1.90
CA VAL A 78 -4.81 7.96 2.05
C VAL A 78 -3.46 7.85 1.35
N VAL A 79 -3.32 8.43 0.15
CA VAL A 79 -2.04 8.49 -0.59
C VAL A 79 -0.98 9.23 0.24
N GLU A 80 -1.32 10.39 0.79
CA GLU A 80 -0.42 11.17 1.64
C GLU A 80 -0.07 10.43 2.94
N ALA A 81 -1.02 9.69 3.52
CA ALA A 81 -0.74 8.86 4.68
C ALA A 81 0.24 7.71 4.37
N LEU A 82 0.10 7.06 3.21
CA LEU A 82 1.03 6.03 2.75
C LEU A 82 2.43 6.61 2.54
N LYS A 83 2.55 7.73 1.81
CA LYS A 83 3.86 8.41 1.63
C LYS A 83 4.52 8.70 2.97
N ALA A 84 3.80 9.27 3.93
CA ALA A 84 4.33 9.59 5.25
C ALA A 84 4.71 8.36 6.09
N SER A 85 4.10 7.19 5.84
CA SER A 85 4.34 5.97 6.61
C SER A 85 5.49 5.11 6.05
N PHE A 86 5.81 5.26 4.76
CA PHE A 86 6.74 4.39 4.02
C PHE A 86 8.04 5.08 3.55
N LEU A 87 8.26 6.35 3.90
CA LEU A 87 9.53 7.06 3.66
C LEU A 87 10.52 6.82 4.82
N PRO A 88 11.72 6.22 4.66
CA PRO A 88 12.29 5.51 3.50
C PRO A 88 12.96 4.16 3.87
N PHE A 89 12.73 3.07 3.11
CA PHE A 89 13.66 1.92 3.07
C PHE A 89 14.70 2.13 1.94
N PRO A 90 15.92 1.57 2.04
CA PRO A 90 17.08 2.01 1.28
C PRO A 90 17.02 1.59 -0.20
N SER A 91 17.18 2.59 -1.06
CA SER A 91 17.94 2.54 -2.32
C SER A 91 17.78 1.31 -3.21
N SER A 92 16.73 1.29 -4.02
CA SER A 92 16.85 0.93 -5.45
C SER A 92 15.56 1.14 -6.25
N LEU A 93 14.41 1.36 -5.60
CA LEU A 93 13.15 1.63 -6.29
C LEU A 93 12.41 2.82 -5.67
N PRO A 94 12.24 3.93 -6.39
CA PRO A 94 11.63 5.14 -5.84
C PRO A 94 10.12 4.91 -5.71
N PHE A 95 9.62 4.96 -4.49
CA PHE A 95 8.24 5.35 -4.24
C PHE A 95 8.12 6.83 -4.66
N SER A 96 7.78 7.09 -5.92
CA SER A 96 7.65 8.44 -6.45
C SER A 96 6.56 9.19 -5.69
N SER A 97 6.94 10.34 -5.13
CA SER A 97 6.14 11.16 -4.22
C SER A 97 5.11 12.05 -4.93
N SER A 98 5.04 12.05 -6.25
CA SER A 98 3.89 12.53 -7.02
C SER A 98 3.03 11.34 -7.36
N PHE A 99 1.70 11.41 -7.30
CA PHE A 99 0.81 10.90 -8.34
C PHE A 99 -0.66 10.93 -7.88
N SER A 100 -1.39 11.86 -8.49
CA SER A 100 -2.61 11.48 -9.20
C SER A 100 -2.16 10.58 -10.35
N PHE A 101 -2.43 9.27 -10.28
CA PHE A 101 -2.09 8.28 -11.33
C PHE A 101 -0.58 8.12 -11.70
N PRO A 102 0.19 7.25 -11.02
CA PRO A 102 1.43 6.74 -11.59
C PRO A 102 1.10 6.05 -12.92
N PRO A 103 1.84 6.31 -14.00
CA PRO A 103 1.74 5.46 -15.17
C PRO A 103 2.11 4.03 -14.73
N LEU A 104 1.28 3.05 -15.07
CA LEU A 104 1.43 1.64 -14.69
C LEU A 104 2.86 1.13 -14.94
N ASP A 105 3.52 1.66 -15.97
CA ASP A 105 4.92 1.47 -16.30
C ASP A 105 5.87 1.60 -15.09
N LYS A 106 5.65 2.59 -14.21
CA LYS A 106 6.47 2.78 -12.99
C LYS A 106 6.30 1.69 -11.96
N ILE A 107 5.12 1.09 -11.88
CA ILE A 107 4.93 -0.08 -11.02
C ILE A 107 5.56 -1.31 -11.64
N LEU A 108 5.52 -1.47 -12.95
CA LEU A 108 6.17 -2.60 -13.63
C LEU A 108 7.70 -2.54 -13.54
N GLU A 109 8.30 -1.35 -13.45
CA GLU A 109 9.73 -1.16 -13.16
C GLU A 109 10.16 -1.82 -11.82
N THR A 110 9.22 -2.11 -10.91
CA THR A 110 9.50 -2.82 -9.64
C THR A 110 9.78 -4.32 -9.82
N ASN A 111 9.68 -4.86 -11.05
CA ASN A 111 9.80 -6.28 -11.35
C ASN A 111 8.92 -7.13 -10.40
N PRO A 112 7.59 -6.95 -10.41
CA PRO A 112 6.70 -7.65 -9.51
C PRO A 112 6.71 -9.16 -9.79
N ASN A 113 6.79 -9.96 -8.72
CA ASN A 113 6.52 -11.40 -8.78
C ASN A 113 5.02 -11.66 -8.78
N ILE A 114 4.24 -10.82 -8.10
CA ILE A 114 2.79 -10.90 -7.97
C ILE A 114 2.18 -9.55 -8.32
N ILE A 115 1.10 -9.58 -9.10
CA ILE A 115 0.27 -8.41 -9.41
C ILE A 115 -1.11 -8.66 -8.79
N LEU A 116 -1.59 -7.69 -8.01
CA LEU A 116 -2.95 -7.62 -7.50
C LEU A 116 -3.66 -6.48 -8.24
N ASP A 117 -4.66 -6.82 -9.04
CA ASP A 117 -5.26 -5.90 -10.01
C ASP A 117 -6.79 -5.83 -9.90
N ASP A 118 -7.34 -4.67 -10.25
CA ASP A 118 -8.77 -4.35 -10.31
C ASP A 118 -9.03 -3.29 -11.40
N GLY A 119 -9.09 -3.77 -12.65
CA GLY A 119 -9.51 -3.00 -13.84
C GLY A 119 -8.39 -2.54 -14.75
#